data_AF-A0A6C0HGG5-F1
#
_entry.id   AF-A0A6C0HGG5-F1
#
_cell.length_a   1.000
_cell.length_b   1.000
_cell.length_c   1.000
_cell.angle_alpha   90.00
_cell.angle_beta   90.00
_cell.angle_gamma   90.00
#
_symmetry.space_group_name_H-M   'P 1'
#
loop_
_entity.id
_entity.type
_entity.pdbx_description
1 polymer ?
#
loop_
_entity_poly.entity_id
_entity_poly.type
_entity_poly.pdbx_seq_one_letter_code
_entity_poly.pdbx_strand_id
1 'polypeptide(L)'
;MSDIDAVINKCVDDIWKEYGKKGSESLSKDDTKKFVMNTLSDMEDVEPFTEADFEACFKEFDLDGSGTIEKEEMVTFIKKMSGLV
;
A
#
# COMPACT_ATOMS: atom_id res chain seq x y z
N MET A 1 -20.69 10.18 2.82
CA MET A 1 -19.48 9.34 2.78
C MET A 1 -19.94 7.98 2.35
N SER A 2 -19.48 7.53 1.18
CA SER A 2 -19.87 6.27 0.55
C SER A 2 -19.45 5.11 1.43
N ASP A 3 -20.25 4.04 1.54
CA ASP A 3 -19.86 2.81 2.29
C ASP A 3 -18.49 2.29 1.84
N ILE A 4 -18.16 2.49 0.56
CA ILE A 4 -16.88 2.20 -0.07
C ILE A 4 -15.70 2.89 0.62
N ASP A 5 -15.81 4.18 0.95
CA ASP A 5 -14.73 4.91 1.63
C ASP A 5 -14.46 4.33 3.03
N ALA A 6 -15.52 3.87 3.71
CA ALA A 6 -15.38 3.23 5.02
C ALA A 6 -14.67 1.87 4.91
N VAL A 7 -14.99 1.08 3.88
CA VAL A 7 -14.30 -0.20 3.63
C VAL A 7 -12.82 0.03 3.28
N ILE A 8 -12.52 1.02 2.45
CA ILE A 8 -11.13 1.32 2.08
C ILE A 8 -10.34 1.79 3.30
N ASN A 9 -10.87 2.75 4.08
CA ASN A 9 -10.20 3.21 5.30
C ASN A 9 -9.97 2.06 6.29
N LYS A 10 -10.93 1.14 6.42
CA LYS A 10 -10.76 -0.05 7.25
C LYS A 10 -9.64 -0.96 6.72
N CYS A 11 -9.57 -1.16 5.40
CA CYS A 11 -8.52 -1.95 4.77
C CYS A 11 -7.13 -1.30 4.99
N VAL A 12 -7.03 0.02 4.83
CA VAL A 12 -5.82 0.79 5.12
C VAL A 12 -5.42 0.66 6.59
N ASP A 13 -6.37 0.80 7.52
CA ASP A 13 -6.11 0.65 8.95
C ASP A 13 -5.64 -0.77 9.32
N ASP A 14 -6.18 -1.79 8.66
CA ASP A 14 -5.75 -3.17 8.89
C ASP A 14 -4.34 -3.42 8.33
N ILE A 15 -4.00 -2.88 7.15
CA ILE A 15 -2.63 -2.87 6.64
C ILE A 15 -1.68 -2.13 7.60
N TRP A 16 -2.10 -0.99 8.15
CA TRP A 16 -1.30 -0.25 9.14
C TRP A 16 -1.11 -0.99 10.46
N LYS A 17 -2.07 -1.83 10.86
CA LYS A 17 -1.92 -2.66 12.07
C LYS A 17 -0.96 -3.82 11.84
N GLU A 18 -0.98 -4.42 10.66
CA GLU A 18 -0.14 -5.58 10.31
C GLU A 18 1.29 -5.17 9.96
N TYR A 19 1.46 -4.10 9.17
CA TYR A 19 2.75 -3.67 8.62
C TYR A 19 3.23 -2.34 9.21
N GLY A 20 2.32 -1.44 9.57
CA GLY A 20 2.67 -0.12 10.06
C GLY A 20 3.30 -0.16 11.44
N LYS A 21 4.36 0.64 11.61
CA LYS A 21 4.95 0.85 12.92
C LYS A 21 3.94 1.55 13.83
N LYS A 22 3.72 1.01 15.03
CA LYS A 22 2.74 1.53 15.99
C LYS A 22 3.04 3.00 16.33
N GLY A 23 2.24 3.92 15.79
CA GLY A 23 2.40 5.37 15.93
C GLY A 23 3.02 6.10 14.73
N SER A 24 3.23 5.40 13.60
CA SER A 24 3.63 6.03 12.35
C SER A 24 2.43 6.53 11.57
N GLU A 25 2.46 7.80 11.18
CA GLU A 25 1.42 8.41 10.32
C GLU A 25 1.57 7.98 8.85
N SER A 26 2.74 7.45 8.48
CA SER A 26 3.05 6.91 7.14
C SER A 26 3.68 5.52 7.21
N LEU A 27 3.60 4.74 6.12
CA LEU A 27 4.35 3.50 5.93
C LEU A 27 5.71 3.78 5.34
N SER A 28 6.75 3.24 5.94
CA SER A 28 8.10 3.32 5.38
C SER A 28 8.25 2.40 4.17
N LYS A 29 9.28 2.61 3.34
CA LYS A 29 9.64 1.70 2.26
C LYS A 29 9.74 0.24 2.72
N ASP A 30 10.31 -0.01 3.89
CA ASP A 30 10.42 -1.36 4.45
C ASP A 30 9.07 -1.99 4.76
N ASP A 31 8.13 -1.21 5.30
CA ASP A 31 6.79 -1.68 5.64
C ASP A 31 5.95 -1.93 4.37
N THR A 32 6.01 -1.00 3.41
CA THR A 32 5.37 -1.17 2.10
C THR A 32 5.97 -2.35 1.33
N LYS A 33 7.29 -2.58 1.41
CA LYS A 33 7.96 -3.73 0.79
C LYS A 33 7.44 -5.04 1.33
N LYS A 34 7.24 -5.15 2.66
CA LYS A 34 6.65 -6.34 3.28
C LYS A 34 5.20 -6.55 2.84
N PHE A 35 4.41 -5.48 2.80
CA PHE A 35 3.03 -5.56 2.33
C PHE A 35 2.97 -6.10 0.90
N VAL A 36 3.72 -5.48 -0.02
CA VAL A 36 3.77 -5.89 -1.43
C VAL A 36 4.31 -7.32 -1.56
N MET A 37 5.38 -7.68 -0.86
CA MET A 37 5.89 -9.06 -0.85
C MET A 37 4.85 -10.05 -0.33
N ASN A 38 4.11 -9.74 0.72
CA ASN A 38 3.12 -10.65 1.27
C ASN A 38 1.93 -10.82 0.33
N THR A 39 1.42 -9.72 -0.25
CA THR A 39 0.33 -9.75 -1.23
C THR A 39 0.73 -10.47 -2.52
N LEU A 40 1.96 -10.29 -3.00
CA LEU A 40 2.47 -11.00 -4.17
C LEU A 40 2.81 -12.45 -3.85
N SER A 41 3.32 -12.76 -2.65
CA SER A 41 3.61 -14.15 -2.26
C SER A 41 2.36 -15.02 -2.14
N ASP A 42 1.20 -14.41 -1.85
CA ASP A 42 -0.10 -15.10 -1.90
C ASP A 42 -0.56 -15.43 -3.33
N MET A 43 0.04 -14.82 -4.35
CA MET A 43 -0.17 -15.18 -5.75
C MET A 43 0.90 -16.19 -6.19
N GLU A 44 0.51 -17.46 -6.34
CA GLU A 44 1.43 -18.59 -6.63
C GLU A 44 2.20 -18.48 -7.97
N ASP A 45 1.87 -17.50 -8.83
CA ASP A 45 2.33 -17.37 -10.23
C ASP A 45 3.04 -16.02 -10.55
N VAL A 46 3.40 -15.21 -9.54
CA VAL A 46 4.15 -13.96 -9.79
C VAL A 46 5.65 -14.18 -9.78
N GLU A 47 6.30 -13.63 -10.80
CA GLU A 47 7.76 -13.57 -10.92
C GLU A 47 8.40 -12.93 -9.67
N PRO A 48 9.66 -13.25 -9.35
CA PRO A 48 10.35 -12.69 -8.20
C PRO A 48 10.33 -11.16 -8.27
N PHE A 49 9.51 -10.56 -7.41
CA PHE A 49 9.33 -9.11 -7.36
C PHE A 49 10.66 -8.44 -7.01
N THR A 50 11.24 -7.74 -7.98
CA THR A 50 12.58 -7.17 -7.83
C THR A 50 12.52 -5.84 -7.07
N GLU A 51 13.67 -5.36 -6.61
CA GLU A 51 13.76 -4.03 -6.01
C GLU A 51 13.39 -2.92 -7.00
N ALA A 52 13.62 -3.13 -8.30
CA ALA A 52 13.24 -2.18 -9.34
C ALA A 52 11.72 -2.13 -9.52
N ASP A 53 11.04 -3.29 -9.51
CA ASP A 53 9.58 -3.35 -9.55
C ASP A 53 8.97 -2.74 -8.30
N PHE A 54 9.58 -3.01 -7.14
CA PHE A 54 9.20 -2.37 -5.89
C PHE A 54 9.34 -0.86 -5.96
N GLU A 55 10.48 -0.32 -6.42
CA GLU A 55 10.67 1.12 -6.53
C GLU A 55 9.72 1.76 -7.54
N ALA A 56 9.41 1.08 -8.64
CA ALA A 56 8.45 1.56 -9.62
C ALA A 56 7.04 1.65 -8.98
N CYS A 57 6.57 0.58 -8.36
CA CYS A 57 5.29 0.58 -7.63
C CYS A 57 5.30 1.59 -6.49
N PHE A 58 6.38 1.67 -5.71
CA PHE A 58 6.50 2.59 -4.60
C PHE A 58 6.41 4.04 -5.06
N LYS A 59 7.05 4.40 -6.18
CA LYS A 59 6.93 5.74 -6.78
C LYS A 59 5.53 6.03 -7.33
N GLU A 60 4.79 5.02 -7.74
CA GLU A 60 3.39 5.19 -8.13
C GLU A 60 2.47 5.39 -6.90
N PHE A 61 2.89 4.93 -5.73
CA PHE A 61 2.15 5.08 -4.47
C PHE A 61 2.51 6.39 -3.75
N ASP A 62 3.80 6.73 -3.70
CA ASP A 62 4.41 7.94 -3.13
C ASP A 62 4.26 9.09 -4.13
N LEU A 63 3.08 9.73 -4.11
CA LEU A 63 2.73 10.79 -5.06
C LEU A 63 3.43 12.10 -4.74
N ASP A 64 3.73 12.32 -3.45
CA ASP A 64 4.39 13.52 -2.98
C ASP A 64 5.93 13.40 -2.96
N GLY A 65 6.47 12.19 -3.10
CA GLY A 65 7.90 11.92 -3.10
C GLY A 65 8.53 12.06 -1.72
N SER A 66 7.74 11.94 -0.64
CA SER A 66 8.20 12.00 0.74
C SER A 66 9.12 10.83 1.11
N GLY A 67 9.08 9.75 0.33
CA GLY A 67 9.80 8.50 0.61
C GLY A 67 9.05 7.60 1.60
N THR A 68 7.81 7.94 1.94
CA THR A 68 6.89 7.16 2.78
C THR A 68 5.50 7.18 2.18
N ILE A 69 4.66 6.18 2.45
CA ILE A 69 3.29 6.14 1.97
C ILE A 69 2.35 6.61 3.07
N GLU A 70 1.68 7.74 2.85
CA GLU A 70 0.68 8.24 3.79
C GLU A 70 -0.64 7.46 3.66
N LYS A 71 -1.49 7.52 4.69
CA LYS A 71 -2.80 6.87 4.65
C LYS A 71 -3.64 7.33 3.47
N GLU A 72 -3.59 8.62 3.16
CA GLU A 72 -4.37 9.23 2.06
C GLU A 72 -3.91 8.71 0.68
N GLU A 73 -2.60 8.52 0.52
CA GLU A 73 -2.00 7.95 -0.68
C GLU A 73 -2.39 6.47 -0.84
N MET A 74 -2.35 5.70 0.25
CA MET A 74 -2.81 4.30 0.24
C MET A 74 -4.31 4.19 -0.08
N VAL A 75 -5.15 5.06 0.49
CA VAL A 75 -6.59 5.11 0.16
C VAL A 75 -6.79 5.35 -1.33
N THR A 76 -6.07 6.31 -1.90
CA THR A 76 -6.13 6.63 -3.34
C THR A 76 -5.67 5.46 -4.19
N PHE A 77 -4.61 4.78 -3.77
CA PHE A 77 -4.10 3.60 -4.44
C PHE A 77 -5.09 2.43 -4.43
N ILE A 78 -5.66 2.08 -3.28
CA ILE A 78 -6.66 1.00 -3.18
C ILE A 78 -7.88 1.32 -4.04
N LYS A 79 -8.31 2.58 -4.09
CA LYS A 79 -9.38 3.03 -5.01
C LYS A 79 -9.02 2.77 -6.47
N LYS A 80 -7.79 3.08 -6.87
CA LYS A 80 -7.29 2.80 -8.22
C LYS A 80 -7.25 1.31 -8.53
N MET A 81 -6.68 0.49 -7.65
CA MET A 81 -6.55 -0.96 -7.86
C MET A 81 -7.87 -1.72 -7.84
N SER A 82 -8.83 -1.26 -7.03
CA SER A 82 -10.17 -1.86 -6.98
C SER A 82 -11.06 -1.47 -8.17
N GLY A 83 -10.55 -0.66 -9.11
CA GLY A 83 -11.31 -0.19 -10.28
C GLY A 83 -12.44 0.77 -9.90
N LEU A 84 -12.34 1.43 -8.75
CA LEU A 84 -13.32 2.39 -8.23
C LEU A 84 -13.10 3.83 -8.76
N VAL A 85 -12.33 3.97 -9.83
CA VAL A 85 -11.98 5.24 -10.51
C VAL A 85 -12.42 5.22 -11.97
#